data_AF-A0A3P7U768-F1
#
_entry.id   AF-A0A3P7U768-F1
#
_cell.length_a   1.000
_cell.length_b   1.000
_cell.length_c   1.000
_cell.angle_alpha   90.00
_cell.angle_beta   90.00
_cell.angle_gamma   90.00
#
_symmetry.space_group_name_H-M   'P 1'
#
loop_
_entity.id
_entity.type
_entity.pdbx_description
1 polymer ?
#
loop_
_entity_poly.entity_id
_entity_poly.type
_entity_poly.pdbx_seq_one_letter_code
_entity_poly.pdbx_strand_id
1 'polypeptide(L)'
;MHNSKTMTSLQDFNNLITRMLFPENEARKEAEKQYENIELLTKAQLLFQLFMDQNAGVETRSLCLVLMRRILSNRWDELWPAWSKENQQQFCEQLLKSATEEQNAVLRKRLTDVIAEVARSTIGIFSF
;
A
#
# COMPACT_ATOMS: atom_id res chain seq x y z
N MET A 1 -10.29 18.57 -22.96
CA MET A 1 -9.58 18.88 -21.71
C MET A 1 -9.74 17.69 -20.77
N HIS A 2 -8.78 16.76 -20.78
CA HIS A 2 -8.78 15.63 -19.86
C HIS A 2 -8.25 16.14 -18.50
N ASN A 3 -9.17 16.36 -17.57
CA ASN A 3 -8.84 16.77 -16.21
C ASN A 3 -8.22 15.55 -15.50
N SER A 4 -6.90 15.44 -15.52
CA SER A 4 -6.18 14.51 -14.65
C SER A 4 -6.40 15.01 -13.23
N LYS A 5 -7.49 14.58 -12.58
CA LYS A 5 -7.61 14.65 -11.12
C LYS A 5 -6.48 13.80 -10.58
N THR A 6 -5.36 14.43 -10.25
CA THR A 6 -4.37 13.86 -9.36
C THR A 6 -5.13 13.43 -8.12
N MET A 7 -5.12 12.14 -7.81
CA MET A 7 -5.85 11.63 -6.65
C MET A 7 -5.07 12.01 -5.39
N THR A 8 -5.45 13.16 -4.82
CA THR A 8 -4.73 13.78 -3.70
C THR A 8 -5.39 13.54 -2.35
N SER A 9 -6.67 13.11 -2.31
CA SER A 9 -7.39 12.90 -1.06
C SER A 9 -7.44 11.42 -0.68
N LEU A 10 -7.20 11.14 0.60
CA LEU A 10 -7.29 9.80 1.16
C LEU A 10 -8.72 9.22 1.04
N GLN A 11 -9.73 10.09 1.08
CA GLN A 11 -11.13 9.71 0.91
C GLN A 11 -11.43 9.22 -0.51
N ASP A 12 -10.94 9.92 -1.54
CA ASP A 12 -11.08 9.48 -2.93
C ASP A 12 -10.35 8.15 -3.16
N PHE A 13 -9.16 8.01 -2.55
CA PHE A 13 -8.40 6.76 -2.61
C PHE A 13 -9.13 5.60 -1.91
N ASN A 14 -9.73 5.83 -0.74
CA ASN A 14 -10.55 4.84 -0.05
C ASN A 14 -11.74 4.37 -0.91
N ASN A 15 -12.45 5.32 -1.53
CA ASN A 15 -13.53 5.01 -2.47
C ASN A 15 -13.03 4.17 -3.64
N LEU A 16 -11.84 4.47 -4.18
CA LEU A 16 -11.24 3.69 -5.25
C LEU A 16 -10.94 2.25 -4.82
N ILE A 17 -10.24 2.05 -3.70
CA ILE A 17 -9.88 0.72 -3.19
C ILE A 17 -11.15 -0.08 -2.86
N THR A 18 -12.17 0.56 -2.30
CA THR A 18 -13.46 -0.07 -2.02
C THR A 18 -14.15 -0.55 -3.31
N ARG A 19 -14.10 0.24 -4.40
CA ARG A 19 -14.66 -0.18 -5.70
C ARG A 19 -13.91 -1.36 -6.32
N MET A 20 -12.61 -1.53 -6.04
CA MET A 20 -11.86 -2.71 -6.48
C MET A 20 -12.33 -4.00 -5.81
N LEU A 21 -13.09 -3.90 -4.70
CA LEU A 21 -13.69 -5.05 -4.00
C LEU A 21 -15.12 -5.35 -4.45
N PHE A 22 -15.70 -4.55 -5.36
CA PHE A 22 -17.09 -4.77 -5.80
C PHE A 22 -17.23 -6.08 -6.59
N PRO A 23 -18.39 -6.77 -6.44
CA PRO A 23 -18.66 -7.98 -7.21
C PRO A 23 -18.87 -7.69 -8.70
N GLU A 24 -19.25 -6.45 -9.05
CA GLU A 24 -19.49 -6.04 -10.43
C GLU A 24 -18.19 -5.81 -11.20
N ASN A 25 -17.98 -6.62 -12.23
CA ASN A 25 -16.72 -6.67 -12.98
C ASN A 25 -16.34 -5.35 -13.65
N GLU A 26 -17.31 -4.61 -14.21
CA GLU A 26 -17.00 -3.37 -14.93
C GLU A 26 -16.57 -2.26 -13.97
N ALA A 27 -17.26 -2.10 -12.84
CA ALA A 27 -16.89 -1.14 -11.81
C ALA A 27 -15.52 -1.45 -11.19
N ARG A 28 -15.22 -2.74 -10.98
CA ARG A 28 -13.95 -3.23 -10.46
C ARG A 28 -12.79 -3.00 -11.44
N LYS A 29 -12.95 -3.37 -12.71
CA LYS A 29 -11.92 -3.16 -13.75
C LYS A 29 -11.60 -1.69 -13.96
N GLU A 30 -12.61 -0.83 -13.95
CA GLU A 30 -12.40 0.61 -14.08
C GLU A 30 -11.63 1.16 -12.87
N ALA A 31 -11.94 0.69 -11.65
CA ALA A 31 -11.19 1.06 -10.46
C ALA A 31 -9.73 0.54 -10.50
N GLU A 32 -9.51 -0.70 -10.93
CA GLU A 32 -8.17 -1.27 -11.15
C GLU A 32 -7.36 -0.42 -12.15
N LYS A 33 -7.97 0.00 -13.26
CA LYS A 33 -7.32 0.86 -14.27
C LYS A 33 -6.97 2.24 -13.70
N GLN A 34 -7.88 2.85 -12.93
CA GLN A 34 -7.61 4.12 -12.26
C GLN A 34 -6.46 3.98 -11.25
N TYR A 35 -6.43 2.88 -10.51
CA TYR A 35 -5.35 2.57 -9.57
C TYR A 35 -4.00 2.41 -10.28
N GLU A 36 -3.94 1.73 -11.42
CA GLU A 36 -2.69 1.55 -12.16
C GLU A 36 -2.10 2.88 -12.64
N ASN A 37 -2.93 3.86 -13.00
CA ASN A 37 -2.51 5.18 -13.47
C ASN A 37 -1.98 6.12 -12.36
N ILE A 38 -2.07 5.74 -11.09
CA ILE A 38 -1.48 6.52 -9.99
C ILE A 38 0.04 6.35 -10.01
N GLU A 39 0.76 7.45 -9.86
CA GLU A 39 2.22 7.49 -9.72
C GLU A 39 2.68 6.62 -8.53
N LEU A 40 3.83 5.95 -8.67
CA LEU A 40 4.30 4.91 -7.75
C LEU A 40 4.44 5.39 -6.30
N LEU A 41 5.12 6.51 -6.09
CA LEU A 41 5.40 7.06 -4.77
C LEU A 41 4.09 7.46 -4.07
N THR A 42 3.24 8.16 -4.81
CA THR A 42 1.91 8.59 -4.37
C THR A 42 1.05 7.38 -4.00
N LYS A 43 1.06 6.34 -4.84
CA LYS A 43 0.34 5.08 -4.62
C LYS A 43 0.81 4.39 -3.34
N ALA A 44 2.11 4.26 -3.13
CA ALA A 44 2.67 3.65 -1.92
C ALA A 44 2.29 4.45 -0.65
N GLN A 45 2.39 5.79 -0.71
CA GLN A 45 2.00 6.67 0.40
C GLN A 45 0.51 6.53 0.75
N LEU A 46 -0.38 6.60 -0.25
CA LEU A 46 -1.83 6.49 -0.05
C LEU A 46 -2.25 5.12 0.48
N LEU A 47 -1.63 4.03 -0.01
CA LEU A 47 -1.85 2.68 0.52
C LEU A 47 -1.52 2.60 2.01
N PHE A 48 -0.38 3.17 2.40
CA PHE A 48 0.06 3.13 3.79
C PHE A 48 -0.81 4.00 4.69
N GLN A 49 -1.14 5.22 4.26
CA GLN A 49 -2.05 6.11 4.98
C GLN A 49 -3.43 5.47 5.19
N LEU A 50 -3.99 4.84 4.15
CA LEU A 50 -5.30 4.22 4.23
C LEU A 50 -5.29 2.96 5.10
N PHE A 51 -4.19 2.22 5.11
CA PHE A 51 -4.01 1.11 6.05
C PHE A 51 -3.99 1.59 7.51
N MET A 52 -3.40 2.76 7.79
CA MET A 52 -3.33 3.31 9.15
C MET A 52 -4.66 3.89 9.63
N ASP A 53 -5.55 4.28 8.71
CA ASP A 53 -6.87 4.82 9.04
C ASP A 53 -7.80 3.75 9.65
N GLN A 54 -8.03 3.86 10.96
CA GLN A 54 -8.90 2.94 11.69
C GLN A 54 -10.38 3.07 11.31
N ASN A 55 -10.78 4.14 10.61
CA ASN A 55 -12.14 4.30 10.09
C ASN A 55 -12.37 3.52 8.79
N ALA A 56 -11.30 3.08 8.12
CA ALA A 56 -11.40 2.27 6.92
C ALA A 56 -11.78 0.82 7.25
N GLY A 57 -12.62 0.22 6.40
CA GLY A 57 -13.04 -1.17 6.55
C GLY A 57 -11.86 -2.15 6.52
N VAL A 58 -11.99 -3.26 7.26
CA VAL A 58 -10.93 -4.28 7.36
C VAL A 58 -10.54 -4.85 5.99
N GLU A 59 -11.51 -5.06 5.09
CA GLU A 59 -11.25 -5.57 3.75
C GLU A 59 -10.45 -4.58 2.89
N THR A 60 -10.81 -3.29 2.96
CA THR A 60 -10.07 -2.19 2.32
C THR A 60 -8.63 -2.12 2.85
N ARG A 61 -8.45 -2.11 4.17
CA ARG A 61 -7.13 -2.10 4.82
C ARG A 61 -6.30 -3.34 4.45
N SER A 62 -6.95 -4.50 4.38
CA SER A 62 -6.31 -5.76 3.95
C SER A 62 -5.86 -5.69 2.50
N LEU A 63 -6.70 -5.16 1.60
CA LEU A 63 -6.33 -4.96 0.19
C LEU A 63 -5.16 -3.98 0.05
N CYS A 64 -5.12 -2.91 0.86
CA CYS A 64 -3.97 -1.99 0.87
C CYS A 64 -2.65 -2.70 1.16
N LEU A 65 -2.62 -3.59 2.15
CA LEU A 65 -1.41 -4.36 2.48
C LEU A 65 -1.01 -5.35 1.38
N VAL A 66 -1.99 -6.00 0.73
CA VAL A 66 -1.74 -6.89 -0.41
C VAL A 66 -1.12 -6.12 -1.57
N LEU A 67 -1.68 -4.96 -1.90
CA LEU A 67 -1.18 -4.10 -2.97
C LEU A 67 0.20 -3.51 -2.63
N MET A 68 0.42 -3.09 -1.38
CA MET A 68 1.72 -2.63 -0.90
C MET A 68 2.79 -3.71 -1.06
N ARG A 69 2.52 -4.94 -0.62
CA ARG A 69 3.43 -6.08 -0.82
C ARG A 69 3.74 -6.29 -2.31
N ARG A 70 2.73 -6.21 -3.17
CA ARG A 70 2.92 -6.36 -4.63
C ARG A 70 3.82 -5.28 -5.20
N ILE A 71 3.70 -4.04 -4.76
CA ILE A 71 4.60 -2.96 -5.18
C ILE A 71 6.02 -3.26 -4.70
N LEU A 72 6.20 -3.60 -3.43
CA LEU A 72 7.50 -3.92 -2.85
C LEU A 72 8.17 -5.10 -3.55
N SER A 73 7.44 -6.14 -3.93
CA SER A 73 8.02 -7.28 -4.66
C SER A 73 8.41 -6.96 -6.11
N ASN A 74 7.65 -6.12 -6.81
CA ASN A 74 7.81 -5.93 -8.26
C ASN A 74 8.56 -4.65 -8.65
N ARG A 75 8.60 -3.66 -7.76
CA ARG A 75 9.04 -2.28 -8.05
C ARG A 75 9.99 -1.76 -6.95
N TRP A 76 10.67 -2.66 -6.22
CA TRP A 76 11.56 -2.29 -5.10
C TRP A 76 12.62 -1.26 -5.52
N ASP A 77 13.32 -1.53 -6.63
CA ASP A 77 14.44 -0.72 -7.10
C ASP A 77 14.01 0.68 -7.58
N GLU A 78 12.72 0.87 -7.86
CA GLU A 78 12.14 2.16 -8.21
C GLU A 78 11.59 2.87 -6.97
N LEU A 79 10.86 2.15 -6.10
CA LEU A 79 10.19 2.72 -4.92
C LEU A 79 11.18 3.08 -3.81
N TRP A 80 12.04 2.13 -3.42
CA TRP A 80 12.85 2.28 -2.21
C TRP A 80 13.86 3.43 -2.32
N PRO A 81 14.62 3.57 -3.42
CA PRO A 81 15.55 4.69 -3.59
C PRO A 81 14.86 6.04 -3.78
N ALA A 82 13.58 6.06 -4.21
CA ALA A 82 12.80 7.29 -4.35
C ALA A 82 12.38 7.89 -2.99
N TRP A 83 12.36 7.09 -1.92
CA TRP A 83 12.18 7.60 -0.56
C TRP A 83 13.49 8.11 0.04
N SER A 84 13.40 9.18 0.84
CA SER A 84 14.51 9.60 1.71
C SER A 84 14.80 8.50 2.74
N LYS A 85 16.04 8.45 3.24
CA LYS A 85 16.42 7.51 4.32
C LYS A 85 15.54 7.64 5.55
N GLU A 86 15.14 8.87 5.88
CA GLU A 86 14.21 9.15 6.98
C GLU A 86 12.83 8.52 6.72
N ASN A 87 12.28 8.69 5.52
CA ASN A 87 10.98 8.09 5.17
C ASN A 87 11.05 6.55 5.17
N GLN A 88 12.15 5.97 4.70
CA GLN A 88 12.38 4.51 4.77
C GLN A 88 12.38 4.02 6.23
N GLN A 89 13.09 4.73 7.11
CA GLN A 89 13.16 4.39 8.53
C GLN A 89 11.78 4.52 9.19
N GLN A 90 11.09 5.65 9.00
CA GLN A 90 9.76 5.89 9.55
C GLN A 90 8.75 4.84 9.07
N PHE A 91 8.82 4.43 7.80
CA PHE A 91 7.98 3.38 7.25
C PHE A 91 8.21 2.05 7.99
N CYS A 92 9.47 1.64 8.18
CA CYS A 92 9.82 0.43 8.93
C CYS A 92 9.36 0.48 10.40
N GLU A 93 9.60 1.60 11.09
CA GLU A 93 9.19 1.78 12.49
C GLU A 93 7.67 1.69 12.64
N GLN A 94 6.92 2.32 11.74
CA GLN A 94 5.47 2.25 11.76
C GLN A 94 4.95 0.84 11.42
N LEU A 95 5.55 0.13 10.46
CA LEU A 95 5.17 -1.26 10.17
C LEU A 95 5.32 -2.15 11.40
N LEU A 96 6.45 -2.05 12.11
CA LEU A 96 6.70 -2.83 13.33
C LEU A 96 5.72 -2.46 14.45
N LYS A 97 5.48 -1.17 14.67
CA LYS A 97 4.50 -0.69 15.65
C LYS A 97 3.10 -1.21 15.33
N SER A 98 2.64 -1.07 14.10
CA SER A 98 1.34 -1.56 13.66
C SER A 98 1.21 -3.08 13.84
N ALA A 99 2.29 -3.84 13.67
CA ALA A 99 2.25 -5.29 13.86
C ALA A 99 2.07 -5.69 15.32
N THR A 100 2.57 -4.87 16.25
CA THR A 100 2.37 -5.09 17.68
C THR A 100 0.99 -4.65 18.18
N GLU A 101 0.39 -3.63 17.56
CA GLU A 101 -0.88 -3.04 18.00
C GLU A 101 -2.11 -3.71 17.34
N GLU A 102 -1.96 -4.24 16.11
CA GLU A 102 -3.08 -4.75 15.32
C GLU A 102 -3.72 -6.00 15.94
N GLN A 103 -5.04 -5.92 16.20
CA GLN A 103 -5.81 -6.98 16.85
C GLN A 103 -6.49 -7.92 15.85
N ASN A 104 -6.67 -7.50 14.59
CA ASN A 104 -7.26 -8.33 13.56
C ASN A 104 -6.23 -9.34 13.00
N ALA A 105 -6.53 -10.64 13.10
CA ALA A 105 -5.62 -11.70 12.66
C ALA A 105 -5.31 -11.65 11.15
N VAL A 106 -6.28 -11.24 10.31
CA VAL A 106 -6.08 -11.12 8.86
C VAL A 106 -5.11 -9.98 8.57
N LEU A 107 -5.35 -8.81 9.17
CA LEU A 107 -4.47 -7.65 9.00
C LEU A 107 -3.07 -7.92 9.53
N ARG A 108 -2.94 -8.55 10.71
CA ARG A 108 -1.63 -8.97 11.24
C ARG A 108 -0.87 -9.84 10.25
N LYS A 109 -1.51 -10.88 9.70
CA LYS A 109 -0.87 -11.76 8.72
C LYS A 109 -0.40 -10.98 7.48
N ARG A 110 -1.26 -10.14 6.93
CA ARG A 110 -0.92 -9.30 5.76
C ARG A 110 0.22 -8.33 6.05
N LEU A 111 0.24 -7.77 7.25
CA LEU A 111 1.29 -6.86 7.68
C LEU A 111 2.63 -7.58 7.86
N THR A 112 2.62 -8.78 8.45
CA THR A 112 3.81 -9.64 8.51
C THR A 112 4.34 -9.99 7.13
N ASP A 113 3.46 -10.25 6.15
CA ASP A 113 3.88 -10.49 4.75
C ASP A 113 4.60 -9.26 4.15
N VAL A 114 4.13 -8.04 4.45
CA VAL A 114 4.78 -6.78 4.02
C VAL A 114 6.13 -6.60 4.71
N ILE A 115 6.20 -6.83 6.02
CA ILE A 115 7.46 -6.73 6.79
C ILE A 115 8.49 -7.73 6.26
N ALA A 116 8.08 -8.98 6.01
CA ALA A 116 8.95 -10.00 5.44
C ALA A 116 9.47 -9.60 4.05
N GLU A 117 8.66 -8.90 3.25
CA GLU A 117 9.06 -8.36 1.95
C GLU A 117 10.16 -7.30 2.09
N VAL A 118 9.95 -6.31 2.96
CA VAL A 118 10.95 -5.27 3.24
C VAL A 118 12.23 -5.87 3.79
N ALA A 119 12.13 -6.80 4.74
CA ALA A 119 13.29 -7.49 5.32
C ALA A 119 14.09 -8.26 4.25
N ARG A 120 13.41 -8.98 3.37
CA ARG A 120 14.08 -9.73 2.29
C ARG A 120 14.81 -8.80 1.34
N SER A 121 14.18 -7.71 0.92
CA SER A 121 14.78 -6.78 -0.03
C SER A 121 15.89 -5.94 0.58
N THR A 122 15.83 -5.63 1.88
CA THR A 122 16.91 -4.93 2.60
C THR A 122 18.11 -5.82 2.92
N ILE A 123 17.89 -7.09 3.27
CA ILE A 123 18.96 -8.05 3.54
C ILE A 123 19.59 -8.54 2.22
N GLY A 124 18.78 -8.72 1.17
CA GLY A 124 19.23 -9.17 -0.15
C GLY A 124 20.25 -8.25 -0.83
N ILE A 125 20.26 -6.96 -0.47
CA ILE A 125 21.24 -5.97 -0.98
C ILE A 125 22.64 -6.16 -0.37
N PHE A 126 22.79 -6.89 0.75
CA PHE A 126 24.08 -7.17 1.40
C PHE A 126 24.67 -8.54 1.06
N SER A 127 24.21 -9.19 -0.01
CA SER A 127 24.89 -10.39 -0.51
C SER A 127 26.12 -9.97 -1.32
N PHE A 128 27.28 -10.19 -0.68
CA PHE A 128 28.69 -10.03 -1.09
C PHE A 128 29.01 -9.93 -2.59
#